data_AF-A0A934DI68-F1
#
_entry.id   AF-A0A934DI68-F1
#
_cell.length_a   1.000
_cell.length_b   1.000
_cell.length_c   1.000
_cell.angle_alpha   90.00
_cell.angle_beta   90.00
_cell.angle_gamma   90.00
#
_symmetry.space_group_name_H-M   'P 1'
#
loop_
_entity.id
_entity.type
_entity.pdbx_description
1 polymer ?
#
loop_
_entity_poly.entity_id
_entity_poly.type
_entity_poly.pdbx_seq_one_letter_code
_entity_poly.pdbx_strand_id
1 'polypeptide(L)'
;LARSGEEGSDLKLKRAGANKVVSPYIIGGSRMAQSILRPNVVDFIEIATGSEHMDLQMEEITIPPHSAFAGETLVSSGFRKEIGVIIVGIKKAHGKMIFNPHSQAKIEGRDTLIVLGEPQSIAKLEDLVDRTASDSVIKEHRRGQQ
;
A
#
# COMPACT_ATOMS: atom_id res chain seq x y z
N LEU A 1 9.11 -0.32 17.56
CA LEU A 1 8.26 0.89 17.62
C LEU A 1 8.48 1.54 18.98
N ALA A 2 8.88 2.81 19.01
CA ALA A 2 9.09 3.57 20.25
C ALA A 2 8.40 4.93 20.17
N ARG A 3 7.88 5.44 21.30
CA ARG A 3 7.26 6.76 21.41
C ARG A 3 8.27 7.74 22.02
N SER A 4 8.35 8.94 21.46
CA SER A 4 9.17 10.03 21.98
C SER A 4 8.29 11.14 22.54
N GLY A 5 8.56 11.57 23.77
CA GLY A 5 7.80 12.63 24.45
C GLY A 5 8.55 13.95 24.59
N GLU A 6 9.87 13.95 24.39
CA GLU A 6 10.74 15.11 24.57
C GLU A 6 11.47 15.43 23.26
N GLU A 7 11.66 16.72 22.99
CA GLU A 7 12.35 17.20 21.81
C GLU A 7 13.81 16.70 21.81
N GLY A 8 14.23 16.03 20.73
CA GLY A 8 15.58 15.45 20.59
C GLY A 8 15.76 14.00 21.06
N SER A 9 14.73 13.38 21.65
CA SER A 9 14.78 11.96 22.11
C SER A 9 14.71 10.94 20.96
N ASP A 10 14.28 11.36 19.77
CA ASP A 10 14.17 10.51 18.59
C ASP A 10 15.50 9.88 18.18
N LEU A 11 16.58 10.67 18.23
CA LEU A 11 17.91 10.20 17.88
C LEU A 11 18.45 9.19 18.90
N LYS A 12 18.16 9.40 20.19
CA LYS A 12 18.55 8.48 21.27
C LYS A 12 17.81 7.15 21.13
N LEU A 13 16.50 7.19 20.84
CA LEU A 13 15.68 6.01 20.64
C LEU A 13 16.07 5.23 19.37
N LYS A 14 16.38 5.91 18.25
CA LYS A 14 16.94 5.26 17.06
C LYS A 14 18.28 4.59 17.35
N ARG A 15 19.19 5.26 18.07
CA ARG A 15 20.49 4.70 18.47
C ARG A 15 20.35 3.52 19.45
N ALA A 16 19.29 3.50 20.26
CA ALA A 16 18.93 2.38 21.13
C ALA A 16 18.28 1.20 20.37
N GLY A 17 18.21 1.25 19.04
CA GLY A 17 17.72 0.15 18.21
C GLY A 17 16.24 0.24 17.82
N ALA A 18 15.55 1.35 18.07
CA ALA A 18 14.17 1.50 17.62
C ALA A 18 14.10 1.58 16.07
N ASN A 19 13.46 0.60 15.46
CA ASN A 19 13.21 0.53 14.02
C ASN A 19 12.32 1.67 13.48
N LYS A 20 11.40 2.19 14.32
CA LYS A 20 10.54 3.33 14.02
C LYS A 20 10.25 4.08 15.31
N VAL A 21 10.45 5.40 15.29
CA VAL A 21 10.15 6.31 16.40
C VAL A 21 9.04 7.25 15.97
N VAL A 22 8.05 7.44 16.85
CA VAL A 22 6.90 8.31 16.63
C VAL A 22 6.88 9.39 17.71
N SER A 23 6.86 10.66 17.31
CA SER A 23 6.72 11.81 18.22
C SER A 23 5.32 12.42 18.05
N PRO A 24 4.39 12.19 19.00
CA PRO A 24 3.02 12.70 18.88
C PRO A 24 2.94 14.23 18.87
N TYR A 25 3.88 14.92 19.56
CA TYR A 25 3.88 16.39 19.63
C TYR A 25 4.24 17.02 18.27
N ILE A 26 5.24 16.47 17.57
CA ILE A 26 5.62 16.94 16.24
C ILE A 26 4.53 16.61 15.21
N ILE A 27 3.96 15.40 15.28
CA ILE A 27 2.87 14.99 14.40
C ILE A 27 1.63 15.88 14.63
N GLY A 28 1.23 16.06 15.90
CA GLY A 28 0.08 16.88 16.27
C GLY A 28 0.28 18.35 15.93
N GLY A 29 1.46 18.92 16.20
CA GLY A 29 1.80 20.30 15.83
C GLY A 29 1.75 20.54 14.32
N SER A 30 2.37 19.64 13.54
CA SER A 30 2.31 19.70 12.08
C SER A 30 0.88 19.55 11.56
N ARG A 31 0.09 18.62 12.15
CA ARG A 31 -1.31 18.41 11.80
C ARG A 31 -2.14 19.67 12.04
N MET A 32 -2.01 20.33 13.20
CA MET A 32 -2.71 21.59 13.50
C MET A 32 -2.39 22.68 12.47
N ALA A 33 -1.11 22.84 12.11
CA ALA A 33 -0.73 23.81 11.08
C ALA A 33 -1.33 23.46 9.71
N GLN A 34 -1.31 22.18 9.32
CA GLN A 34 -1.91 21.72 8.07
C GLN A 34 -3.44 21.82 8.05
N SER A 35 -4.13 21.66 9.18
CA SER A 35 -5.59 21.84 9.26
C SER A 35 -6.01 23.29 8.98
N ILE A 36 -5.15 24.27 9.30
CA ILE A 36 -5.39 25.68 8.98
C ILE A 36 -5.02 25.97 7.51
N LEU A 37 -3.83 25.52 7.09
CA LEU A 37 -3.29 25.88 5.77
C LEU A 37 -3.91 25.08 4.62
N ARG A 38 -4.33 23.85 4.88
CA ARG A 38 -4.78 22.85 3.90
C ARG A 38 -5.87 21.93 4.49
N PRO A 39 -7.00 22.47 4.98
CA PRO A 39 -8.05 21.68 5.63
C PRO A 39 -8.51 20.49 4.78
N ASN A 40 -8.84 20.73 3.51
CA ASN A 40 -9.34 19.67 2.62
C ASN A 40 -8.35 18.50 2.41
N VAL A 41 -7.04 18.76 2.50
CA VAL A 41 -6.02 17.70 2.36
C VAL A 41 -5.98 16.84 3.62
N VAL A 42 -6.10 17.48 4.78
CA VAL A 42 -6.18 16.82 6.09
C VAL A 42 -7.43 15.94 6.15
N ASP A 43 -8.59 16.49 5.79
CA ASP A 43 -9.87 15.78 5.78
C ASP A 43 -9.81 14.56 4.85
N PHE A 44 -9.26 14.73 3.64
CA PHE A 44 -9.11 13.62 2.70
C PHE A 44 -8.24 12.49 3.25
N ILE A 45 -7.11 12.81 3.91
CA ILE A 45 -6.25 11.79 4.54
C ILE A 45 -7.01 11.08 5.66
N GLU A 46 -7.80 11.80 6.46
CA GLU A 46 -8.64 11.23 7.51
C GLU A 46 -9.72 10.30 6.97
N ILE A 47 -10.38 10.67 5.88
CA ILE A 47 -11.35 9.81 5.19
C ILE A 47 -10.65 8.56 4.66
N ALA A 48 -9.55 8.72 3.94
CA ALA A 48 -8.84 7.61 3.30
C ALA A 48 -8.18 6.63 4.29
N THR A 49 -7.84 7.08 5.50
CA THR A 49 -7.18 6.26 6.54
C THR A 49 -8.10 5.88 7.71
N GLY A 50 -9.30 6.45 7.75
CA GLY A 50 -10.27 6.23 8.81
C GLY A 50 -11.10 4.99 8.55
N SER A 51 -11.28 4.17 9.58
CA SER A 51 -12.06 2.93 9.50
C SER A 51 -13.58 3.13 9.44
N GLU A 52 -14.08 4.36 9.56
CA GLU A 52 -15.53 4.67 9.62
C GLU A 52 -16.13 5.20 8.31
N HIS A 53 -15.32 5.43 7.27
CA HIS A 53 -15.82 5.96 5.99
C HIS A 53 -16.05 4.82 5.00
N MET A 54 -17.31 4.62 4.60
CA MET A 54 -17.72 3.50 3.73
C MET A 54 -17.35 3.69 2.25
N ASP A 55 -17.00 4.91 1.83
CA ASP A 55 -16.88 5.24 0.41
C ASP A 55 -15.43 5.20 -0.11
N LEU A 56 -14.43 5.27 0.77
CA LEU A 56 -13.03 5.36 0.35
C LEU A 56 -12.09 4.76 1.41
N GLN A 57 -11.22 3.85 1.00
CA GLN A 57 -10.22 3.21 1.86
C GLN A 57 -8.86 3.17 1.17
N MET A 58 -7.80 3.23 1.98
CA MET A 58 -6.42 3.05 1.54
C MET A 58 -5.85 1.79 2.18
N GLU A 59 -5.40 0.84 1.36
CA GLU A 59 -4.95 -0.48 1.80
C GLU A 59 -3.62 -0.90 1.17
N GLU A 60 -2.98 -1.89 1.79
CA GLU A 60 -1.78 -2.55 1.28
C GLU A 60 -2.12 -3.92 0.70
N ILE A 61 -1.92 -4.11 -0.60
CA ILE A 61 -2.13 -5.40 -1.28
C ILE A 61 -0.78 -5.98 -1.68
N THR A 62 -0.43 -7.12 -1.10
CA THR A 62 0.81 -7.82 -1.46
C THR A 62 0.56 -8.77 -2.63
N ILE A 63 1.38 -8.69 -3.67
CA ILE A 63 1.29 -9.53 -4.85
C ILE A 63 1.96 -10.88 -4.56
N PRO A 64 1.24 -12.02 -4.60
CA PRO A 64 1.85 -13.33 -4.46
C PRO A 64 2.92 -13.59 -5.53
N PRO A 65 3.99 -14.35 -5.23
CA PRO A 65 5.05 -14.65 -6.19
C PRO A 65 4.56 -15.25 -7.52
N HIS A 66 3.46 -16.01 -7.49
CA HIS A 66 2.88 -16.72 -8.63
C HIS A 66 1.56 -16.09 -9.11
N SER A 67 1.27 -14.85 -8.72
CA SER A 67 0.11 -14.13 -9.23
C SER A 67 0.22 -13.96 -10.75
N ALA A 68 -0.88 -14.04 -11.50
CA ALA A 68 -0.83 -13.72 -12.95
C ALA A 68 -0.48 -12.26 -13.22
N PHE A 69 -0.59 -11.39 -12.22
CA PHE A 69 -0.18 -9.99 -12.33
C PHE A 69 1.33 -9.81 -12.09
N ALA A 70 2.06 -10.84 -11.65
CA ALA A 70 3.51 -10.77 -11.52
C ALA A 70 4.16 -10.77 -12.92
N GLY A 71 4.93 -9.72 -13.21
CA GLY A 71 5.55 -9.48 -14.52
C GLY A 71 4.75 -8.56 -15.44
N GLU A 72 3.47 -8.31 -15.12
CA GLU A 72 2.60 -7.42 -15.87
C GLU A 72 2.88 -5.94 -15.56
N THR A 73 2.43 -5.05 -16.46
CA THR A 73 2.45 -3.60 -16.23
C THR A 73 1.17 -3.14 -15.55
N LEU A 74 1.19 -1.99 -14.87
CA LEU A 74 -0.02 -1.40 -14.28
C LEU A 74 -1.15 -1.14 -15.29
N VAL A 75 -0.82 -0.89 -16.56
CA VAL A 75 -1.83 -0.70 -17.61
C VAL A 75 -2.42 -2.02 -18.08
N SER A 76 -1.60 -3.07 -18.21
CA SER A 76 -2.07 -4.39 -18.65
C SER A 76 -2.81 -5.14 -17.54
N SER A 77 -2.51 -4.85 -16.27
CA SER A 77 -3.20 -5.47 -15.14
C SER A 77 -4.68 -5.07 -15.00
N GLY A 78 -5.11 -3.99 -15.65
CA GLY A 78 -6.50 -3.51 -15.60
C GLY A 78 -6.90 -2.86 -14.27
N PHE A 79 -6.03 -2.80 -13.24
CA PHE A 79 -6.43 -2.36 -11.89
C PHE A 79 -7.08 -0.97 -11.86
N ARG A 80 -6.52 -0.01 -12.60
CA ARG A 80 -7.06 1.35 -12.67
C ARG A 80 -8.34 1.44 -13.51
N LYS A 81 -8.39 0.72 -14.64
CA LYS A 81 -9.44 0.87 -15.65
C LYS A 81 -10.66 0.00 -15.38
N GLU A 82 -10.44 -1.23 -14.94
CA GLU A 82 -11.46 -2.28 -14.83
C GLU A 82 -11.96 -2.45 -13.40
N ILE A 83 -11.07 -2.26 -12.42
CA ILE A 83 -11.41 -2.37 -10.99
C ILE A 83 -11.72 -0.98 -10.40
N GLY A 84 -11.13 0.09 -10.95
CA GLY A 84 -11.40 1.46 -10.51
C GLY A 84 -10.61 1.88 -9.28
N VAL A 85 -9.53 1.19 -8.94
CA VAL A 85 -8.64 1.60 -7.84
C VAL A 85 -7.55 2.57 -8.30
N ILE A 86 -7.15 3.46 -7.42
CA ILE A 86 -6.00 4.34 -7.58
C ILE A 86 -4.78 3.64 -6.99
N ILE A 87 -3.72 3.55 -7.79
CA ILE A 87 -2.43 3.02 -7.31
C ILE A 87 -1.55 4.19 -6.90
N VAL A 88 -1.44 4.40 -5.59
CA VAL A 88 -0.69 5.51 -4.97
C VAL A 88 0.81 5.21 -5.00
N GLY A 89 1.20 3.96 -4.78
CA GLY A 89 2.59 3.54 -4.77
C GLY A 89 2.80 2.05 -4.91
N ILE A 90 4.04 1.67 -5.20
CA ILE A 90 4.52 0.29 -5.21
C ILE A 90 5.75 0.22 -4.32
N LYS A 91 5.68 -0.57 -3.26
CA LYS A 91 6.84 -0.99 -2.49
C LYS A 91 7.40 -2.25 -3.12
N LYS A 92 8.55 -2.12 -3.77
CA LYS A 92 9.25 -3.26 -4.38
C LYS A 92 9.69 -4.26 -3.31
N ALA A 93 9.82 -5.53 -3.66
CA ALA A 93 10.29 -6.58 -2.74
C ALA A 93 11.62 -6.25 -2.04
N HIS A 94 12.51 -5.49 -2.72
CA HIS A 94 13.78 -5.01 -2.17
C HIS A 94 13.65 -3.74 -1.30
N GLY A 95 12.44 -3.33 -0.95
CA GLY A 95 12.13 -2.24 -0.03
C GLY A 95 12.03 -0.83 -0.63
N LYS A 96 12.34 -0.64 -1.92
CA LYS A 96 12.22 0.68 -2.57
C LYS A 96 10.75 1.03 -2.79
N MET A 97 10.38 2.23 -2.37
CA MET A 97 9.06 2.80 -2.67
C MET A 97 9.09 3.56 -4.00
N ILE A 98 8.13 3.27 -4.87
CA ILE A 98 7.84 4.02 -6.09
C ILE A 98 6.51 4.73 -5.88
N PHE A 99 6.54 6.06 -5.76
CA PHE A 99 5.34 6.88 -5.62
C PHE A 99 4.79 7.26 -7.00
N ASN A 100 3.46 7.36 -7.11
CA ASN A 100 2.76 7.67 -8.36
C ASN A 100 3.32 6.87 -9.56
N PRO A 101 3.24 5.53 -9.51
CA PRO A 101 3.87 4.68 -10.50
C PRO A 101 3.27 4.93 -11.89
N HIS A 102 4.15 5.05 -12.89
CA HIS A 102 3.76 5.21 -14.29
C HIS A 102 2.99 3.98 -14.77
N SER A 103 2.11 4.14 -15.76
CA SER A 103 1.28 3.05 -16.30
C SER A 103 2.10 1.86 -16.83
N GLN A 104 3.36 2.09 -17.22
CA GLN A 104 4.31 1.09 -17.69
C GLN A 104 5.15 0.45 -16.57
N ALA A 105 4.95 0.85 -15.31
CA ALA A 105 5.65 0.25 -14.18
C ALA A 105 5.27 -1.23 -14.07
N LYS A 106 6.28 -2.10 -13.96
CA LYS A 106 6.10 -3.54 -13.80
C LYS A 106 5.80 -3.88 -12.34
N ILE A 107 4.74 -4.65 -12.18
CA ILE A 107 4.38 -5.33 -10.94
C ILE A 107 5.21 -6.60 -10.88
N GLU A 108 5.88 -6.85 -9.77
CA GLU A 108 6.63 -8.09 -9.56
C GLU A 108 6.05 -8.87 -8.37
N GLY A 109 6.31 -10.17 -8.35
CA GLY A 109 5.95 -11.00 -7.20
C GLY A 109 6.61 -10.48 -5.93
N ARG A 110 5.87 -10.49 -4.81
CA ARG A 110 6.24 -9.93 -3.50
C ARG A 110 6.28 -8.40 -3.43
N ASP A 111 5.91 -7.69 -4.49
CA ASP A 111 5.65 -6.26 -4.37
C ASP A 111 4.41 -6.01 -3.50
N THR A 112 4.39 -4.88 -2.79
CA THR A 112 3.20 -4.39 -2.09
C THR A 112 2.68 -3.15 -2.80
N LEU A 113 1.45 -3.21 -3.27
CA LEU A 113 0.73 -2.08 -3.84
C LEU A 113 0.06 -1.29 -2.72
N ILE A 114 0.22 0.03 -2.76
CA ILE A 114 -0.56 0.95 -1.93
C ILE A 114 -1.72 1.44 -2.78
N VAL A 115 -2.93 1.01 -2.45
CA VAL A 115 -4.14 1.25 -3.24
C VAL A 115 -5.11 2.14 -2.49
N LEU A 116 -5.87 2.93 -3.23
CA LEU A 116 -6.94 3.78 -2.73
C LEU A 116 -8.18 3.58 -3.60
N GLY A 117 -9.34 3.34 -3.00
CA GLY A 117 -10.59 3.15 -3.74
C GLY A 117 -11.76 2.78 -2.84
N GLU A 118 -12.90 2.48 -3.45
CA GLU A 118 -14.06 1.96 -2.71
C GLU A 118 -13.75 0.57 -2.10
N PRO A 119 -14.26 0.26 -0.90
CA PRO A 119 -13.99 -1.02 -0.22
C PRO A 119 -14.29 -2.25 -1.10
N GLN A 120 -15.37 -2.20 -1.88
CA GLN A 120 -15.76 -3.30 -2.77
C GLN A 120 -14.75 -3.52 -3.91
N SER A 121 -14.18 -2.43 -4.42
CA SER A 121 -13.18 -2.46 -5.49
C SER A 121 -11.85 -2.99 -4.97
N ILE A 122 -11.46 -2.61 -3.75
CA ILE A 122 -10.27 -3.13 -3.08
C ILE A 122 -10.42 -4.63 -2.79
N ALA A 123 -11.53 -5.04 -2.19
CA ALA A 123 -11.81 -6.45 -1.91
C ALA A 123 -11.80 -7.30 -3.20
N LYS A 124 -12.38 -6.79 -4.29
CA LYS A 124 -12.33 -7.45 -5.60
C LYS A 124 -10.90 -7.60 -6.13
N LEU A 125 -10.04 -6.59 -5.93
CA LEU A 125 -8.63 -6.66 -6.32
C LEU A 125 -7.88 -7.71 -5.50
N GLU A 126 -8.07 -7.73 -4.18
CA GLU A 126 -7.47 -8.76 -3.30
C GLU A 126 -7.87 -10.17 -3.74
N ASP A 127 -9.17 -10.40 -3.94
CA ASP A 127 -9.70 -11.69 -4.41
C ASP A 127 -9.07 -12.12 -5.75
N LEU A 128 -8.92 -11.20 -6.70
CA LEU A 128 -8.31 -11.50 -8.01
C LEU A 128 -6.82 -11.86 -7.88
N VAL A 129 -6.10 -11.12 -7.04
CA VAL A 129 -4.67 -11.32 -6.81
C VAL A 129 -4.42 -12.69 -6.14
N ASP A 130 -5.26 -13.09 -5.19
CA ASP A 130 -5.13 -14.33 -4.42
C ASP A 130 -5.62 -15.58 -5.17
N ARG A 131 -6.77 -15.51 -5.85
CA ARG A 131 -7.31 -16.64 -6.64
C ARG A 131 -6.33 -17.09 -7.71
N THR A 132 -5.65 -16.14 -8.34
CA THR A 132 -4.75 -16.45 -9.44
C THR A 132 -3.45 -17.09 -8.98
N ALA A 133 -3.05 -16.90 -7.72
CA ALA A 133 -1.95 -17.66 -7.11
C ALA A 133 -2.33 -19.14 -6.86
N SER A 134 -3.61 -19.42 -6.60
CA SER A 134 -4.08 -20.80 -6.35
C SER A 134 -4.19 -21.61 -7.65
N ASP A 135 -4.66 -21.01 -8.75
CA ASP A 135 -4.80 -21.68 -10.05
C ASP A 135 -3.47 -21.99 -10.75
N SER A 136 -2.44 -21.19 -10.49
CA SER A 136 -1.09 -21.38 -11.04
C SER A 136 -0.35 -22.55 -10.38
N VAL A 137 -0.51 -22.74 -9.06
CA VAL A 137 0.04 -23.89 -8.32
C VAL A 137 -0.56 -25.22 -8.83
N ILE A 138 -1.85 -25.23 -9.16
CA ILE A 138 -2.54 -26.44 -9.67
C ILE A 138 -2.06 -26.81 -11.09
N LYS A 139 -1.76 -25.82 -11.95
CA LYS A 139 -1.26 -26.08 -13.31
C LYS A 139 0.16 -26.64 -13.34
N GLU A 140 1.01 -26.25 -12.39
CA GLU A 140 2.40 -26.70 -12.34
C GLU A 140 2.52 -28.16 -11.87
N HIS A 141 1.66 -28.59 -10.94
CA HIS A 141 1.63 -29.99 -10.48
C HIS A 141 1.20 -31.01 -11.55
N ARG A 142 0.46 -30.58 -12.59
CA ARG A 142 0.06 -31.45 -13.71
C ARG A 142 1.08 -31.55 -14.83
N ARG A 143 2.11 -30.69 -14.88
CA ARG A 143 3.16 -30.72 -15.90
C ARG A 143 4.39 -31.55 -15.52
N GLY A 144 4.52 -31.95 -14.25
CA GLY A 144 5.64 -32.78 -13.76
C GLY A 144 5.38 -34.29 -13.76
N GLN A 145 4.26 -34.78 -14.32
CA GLN A 145 3.91 -36.22 -14.38
C GLN A 145 3.65 -36.73 -15.81
N GLN A 146 4.17 -36.06 -16.84
CA GLN A 146 4.24 -36.57 -18.20
C GLN A 146 5.69 -36.65 -18.69
#